data_AF-A0A2A5YAU2-F1
#
_entry.id   AF-A0A2A5YAU2-F1
#
_cell.length_a   1.000
_cell.length_b   1.000
_cell.length_c   1.000
_cell.angle_alpha   90.00
_cell.angle_beta   90.00
_cell.angle_gamma   90.00
#
_symmetry.space_group_name_H-M   'P 1'
#
loop_
_entity.id
_entity.type
_entity.pdbx_description
1 polymer ?
#
loop_
_entity_poly.entity_id
_entity_poly.type
_entity_poly.pdbx_seq_one_letter_code
_entity_poly.pdbx_strand_id
1 'polypeptide(L)' 'MLSFEKRPQPSKFWIIFTPILAVILTLIAGAILFSTLGKPPLESLKIIFWDPLFHPNYAAYSRPQLLIKAGP' A
#
# COMPACT_ATOMS: atom_id res chain seq x y z
N MET A 1 21.59 -26.65 6.58
CA MET A 1 21.11 -25.82 5.44
C MET A 1 19.63 -25.56 5.65
N LEU A 2 19.17 -24.31 5.57
CA LEU A 2 17.74 -23.99 5.52
C LEU A 2 17.24 -24.36 4.12
N SER A 3 16.30 -25.32 4.04
CA SER A 3 15.67 -25.74 2.78
C SER A 3 14.22 -25.27 2.77
N PHE A 4 13.80 -24.61 1.69
CA PHE A 4 12.42 -24.19 1.52
C PHE A 4 11.59 -25.36 0.97
N GLU A 5 10.69 -25.89 1.78
CA GLU A 5 9.72 -26.89 1.31
C GLU A 5 8.45 -26.22 0.81
N LYS A 6 7.98 -26.65 -0.37
CA LYS A 6 6.72 -26.17 -0.94
C LYS A 6 5.57 -26.69 -0.07
N ARG A 7 4.70 -25.78 0.38
CA ARG A 7 3.49 -26.17 1.11
C ARG A 7 2.59 -27.04 0.21
N PRO A 8 2.13 -28.22 0.67
CA PRO A 8 1.32 -29.15 -0.12
C PRO A 8 -0.03 -28.55 -0.52
N GLN A 9 -0.58 -27.63 0.28
CA GLN A 9 -1.77 -26.85 -0.06
C GLN A 9 -1.58 -25.40 0.36
N PRO A 10 -1.95 -24.42 -0.50
CA PRO A 10 -1.91 -23.01 -0.12
C PRO A 10 -2.95 -22.70 0.95
N SER A 11 -2.59 -21.87 1.93
CA SER A 11 -3.50 -21.45 2.98
C SER A 11 -4.56 -20.49 2.42
N LYS A 12 -5.83 -20.93 2.41
CA LYS A 12 -6.97 -20.09 2.01
C LYS A 12 -7.12 -18.85 2.89
N PHE A 13 -6.83 -18.98 4.18
CA PHE A 13 -6.83 -17.87 5.12
C PHE A 13 -5.82 -16.81 4.69
N TRP A 14 -4.54 -17.19 4.52
CA TRP A 14 -3.50 -16.23 4.19
C TRP A 14 -3.63 -15.63 2.79
N ILE A 15 -4.26 -16.31 1.83
CA ILE A 15 -4.53 -15.71 0.51
C ILE A 15 -5.37 -14.42 0.66
N ILE A 16 -6.33 -14.40 1.58
CA ILE A 16 -7.24 -13.27 1.79
C ILE A 16 -6.66 -12.26 2.77
N PHE A 17 -6.03 -12.73 3.84
CA PHE A 17 -5.53 -11.85 4.91
C PHE A 17 -4.18 -11.20 4.58
N THR A 18 -3.33 -11.80 3.74
CA THR A 18 -2.01 -11.23 3.43
C THR A 18 -2.10 -9.85 2.79
N PRO A 19 -2.96 -9.58 1.78
CA PRO A 19 -3.09 -8.24 1.21
C PRO A 19 -3.49 -7.18 2.25
N ILE A 20 -4.44 -7.50 3.12
CA ILE A 20 -4.92 -6.57 4.16
C ILE A 20 -3.79 -6.28 5.16
N LEU A 21 -3.12 -7.32 5.64
CA LEU A 21 -2.00 -7.18 6.57
C LEU A 21 -0.86 -6.37 5.93
N ALA A 22 -0.55 -6.63 4.66
CA ALA A 22 0.46 -5.89 3.92
C ALA A 22 0.13 -4.38 3.85
N VAL A 23 -1.13 -4.01 3.56
CA VAL A 23 -1.56 -2.61 3.54
C VAL A 23 -1.38 -1.98 4.92
N ILE A 24 -1.84 -2.63 5.99
CA ILE A 24 -1.72 -2.10 7.36
C ILE A 24 -0.25 -1.88 7.74
N LEU A 25 0.59 -2.88 7.51
CA LEU A 25 2.02 -2.78 7.82
C LEU A 25 2.71 -1.69 7.00
N THR A 26 2.34 -1.53 5.73
CA THR A 26 2.88 -0.47 4.87
C THR A 26 2.49 0.91 5.38
N LEU A 27 1.23 1.11 5.80
CA LEU A 27 0.78 2.39 6.37
C LEU A 27 1.49 2.72 7.68
N ILE A 28 1.71 1.73 8.55
CA ILE A 28 2.47 1.91 9.80
C ILE A 28 3.92 2.28 9.49
N ALA A 29 4.58 1.55 8.60
CA ALA A 29 5.96 1.83 8.21
C ALA A 29 6.10 3.24 7.59
N GLY A 30 5.17 3.63 6.72
CA GLY A 30 5.12 4.97 6.14
C GLY A 30 4.87 6.05 7.19
N ALA A 31 3.94 5.84 8.12
CA ALA A 31 3.68 6.78 9.22
C ALA A 31 4.92 6.99 10.09
N ILE A 32 5.64 5.91 10.43
CA ILE A 32 6.89 5.99 11.18
C ILE A 32 7.92 6.80 10.38
N LEU A 33 8.10 6.50 9.09
CA LEU A 33 9.02 7.23 8.22
C LEU A 33 8.70 8.73 8.14
N PHE A 34 7.45 9.12 7.93
CA PHE A 34 7.08 10.53 7.87
C PHE A 34 7.26 11.23 9.21
N SER A 35 7.00 10.52 10.31
CA SER A 35 7.23 11.04 11.65
C SER A 35 8.72 11.29 11.91
N THR A 36 9.61 10.38 11.49
CA THR A 36 11.07 10.59 11.64
C THR A 36 11.59 11.72 10.77
N LEU A 37 10.94 12.01 9.64
CA LEU A 37 11.23 13.16 8.79
C LEU A 37 10.62 14.48 9.30
N GLY A 38 9.93 14.48 10.45
CA GLY A 38 9.27 15.67 11.01
C GLY A 38 8.04 16.12 10.22
N LYS A 39 7.43 15.24 9.43
CA LYS A 39 6.21 15.51 8.67
C LYS A 39 4.98 14.94 9.38
N PRO A 40 3.80 15.60 9.32
CA PRO A 40 2.58 15.04 9.88
C PRO A 40 2.23 13.71 9.16
N PRO A 41 2.21 12.56 9.85
CA PRO A 41 2.12 11.25 9.19
C PRO A 41 0.76 11.02 8.55
N LEU A 42 -0.33 11.40 9.22
CA LEU A 42 -1.69 11.24 8.69
C LEU A 42 -1.92 12.08 7.43
N GLU A 43 -1.45 13.32 7.42
CA GLU A 43 -1.57 14.20 6.25
C GLU A 43 -0.70 13.70 5.09
N SER A 44 0.54 13.27 5.39
CA SER A 44 1.44 12.70 4.38
C SER A 44 0.86 11.43 3.74
N LEU A 45 0.27 10.55 4.56
CA LEU A 45 -0.41 9.35 4.06
C LEU A 45 -1.65 9.71 3.22
N LYS A 46 -2.44 10.72 3.62
CA LYS A 46 -3.57 11.19 2.80
C LYS A 46 -3.11 11.72 1.45
N ILE A 47 -2.06 12.52 1.42
CA ILE A 47 -1.53 13.09 0.16
C ILE A 47 -1.04 11.99 -0.79
N ILE A 48 -0.43 10.93 -0.26
CA ILE A 48 0.15 9.87 -1.09
C ILE A 48 -0.89 8.83 -1.53
N PHE A 49 -1.81 8.45 -0.65
CA PHE A 49 -2.76 7.37 -0.91
C PHE A 49 -4.18 7.84 -1.25
N TRP A 50 -4.67 8.90 -0.60
CA TRP A 50 -6.07 9.34 -0.72
C TRP A 50 -6.27 10.38 -1.82
N ASP A 51 -5.47 11.43 -1.82
CA ASP A 51 -5.66 12.57 -2.71
C ASP A 51 -5.55 12.22 -4.21
N PRO A 52 -4.62 11.35 -4.66
CA PRO A 52 -4.55 10.92 -6.05
C PRO A 52 -5.80 10.16 -6.50
N LEU A 53 -6.55 9.58 -5.57
CA LEU A 53 -7.76 8.83 -5.85
C LEU A 53 -9.01 9.68 -5.75
N PHE A 54 -9.09 10.62 -4.82
CA PHE A 54 -10.36 11.28 -4.47
C PHE A 54 -10.32 12.81 -4.44
N HIS A 55 -9.15 13.44 -4.47
CA HIS A 55 -9.08 14.90 -4.40
C HIS A 55 -9.64 15.54 -5.69
N PRO A 56 -10.55 16.53 -5.59
CA PRO A 56 -11.22 17.13 -6.77
C PRO A 56 -10.25 17.65 -7.83
N ASN A 57 -9.12 18.23 -7.40
CA ASN A 57 -8.16 18.87 -8.30
C ASN A 57 -7.11 17.90 -8.88
N TYR A 58 -6.79 16.81 -8.19
CA TYR A 58 -5.66 15.93 -8.54
C TYR A 58 -6.11 14.56 -9.08
N ALA A 59 -7.29 14.10 -8.68
CA ALA A 59 -7.75 12.76 -9.00
C ALA A 59 -8.05 12.57 -10.50
N ALA A 60 -8.54 13.62 -11.18
CA ALA A 60 -8.80 13.56 -12.62
C ALA A 60 -7.55 13.24 -13.45
N TYR A 61 -6.39 13.80 -13.05
CA TYR A 61 -5.11 13.52 -13.69
C TYR A 61 -4.47 12.23 -13.17
N SER A 62 -4.57 11.96 -11.87
CA SER A 62 -3.84 10.87 -11.23
C SER A 62 -4.44 9.48 -11.50
N ARG A 63 -5.78 9.34 -11.58
CA ARG A 63 -6.42 8.03 -11.83
C ARG A 63 -6.02 7.41 -13.17
N PRO A 64 -6.04 8.12 -14.32
CA PRO A 64 -5.56 7.55 -15.58
C PRO A 64 -4.08 7.16 -15.51
N GLN A 65 -3.23 7.96 -14.85
CA GLN A 65 -1.82 7.65 -14.67
C GLN A 65 -1.59 6.37 -13.84
N LEU A 66 -2.42 6.14 -12.83
CA LEU A 66 -2.40 4.91 -12.05
C LEU A 66 -2.79 3.70 -12.91
N LEU A 67 -3.81 3.85 -13.76
CA LEU A 67 -4.23 2.77 -14.68
C LEU A 67 -3.18 2.44 -15.72
N ILE A 68 -2.46 3.43 -16.26
CA ILE A 68 -1.33 3.20 -17.18
C ILE A 68 -0.22 2.40 -16.48
N LYS A 69 0.12 2.78 -15.23
CA LYS A 69 1.17 2.11 -14.45
C LYS A 69 0.75 0.75 -13.91
N ALA A 70 -0.55 0.52 -13.74
CA ALA A 70 -1.11 -0.75 -13.30
C ALA A 70 -1.53 -1.67 -14.45
N GLY A 71 -1.38 -1.22 -15.71
CA GLY A 71 -1.61 -2.03 -16.89
C GLY A 71 -0.53 -3.12 -17.08
N PRO A 72 -0.83 -4.19 -17.83
CA PRO A 72 0.09 -5.32 -18.06
C PRO A 72 1.30 -4.96 -18.92
#